data_AF-A0A3D5RS22-F1
#
_entry.id   AF-A0A3D5RS22-F1
#
_cell.length_a   1.000
_cell.length_b   1.000
_cell.length_c   1.000
_cell.angle_alpha   90.00
_cell.angle_beta   90.00
_cell.angle_gamma   90.00
#
_symmetry.space_group_name_H-M   'P 1'
#
loop_
_entity.id
_entity.type
_entity.pdbx_description
1 polymer ?
#
loop_
_entity_poly.entity_id
_entity_poly.type
_entity_poly.pdbx_seq_one_letter_code
_entity_poly.pdbx_strand_id
1 'polypeptide(L)'
;MALYRRDSWAFQQGGHGIRRGVPPRPVVGRGIGTSMQGCDDDCQRVWIPFKASEGDQASGFWQITSRDDGTRQWVYKGYALYTYAGDQKPGDLLGTDQYDFIISLDAKKQTSYPAPHHGMGALAWLYAFP
;
A
#
# COMPACT_ATOMS: atom_id res chain seq x y z
N MET A 1 -5.99 11.10 13.39
CA MET A 1 -5.79 9.65 13.14
C MET A 1 -4.90 9.58 11.92
N ALA A 2 -3.77 8.90 11.98
CA ALA A 2 -2.86 8.82 10.84
C ALA A 2 -3.40 7.85 9.78
N LEU A 3 -3.19 8.20 8.51
CA LEU A 3 -3.55 7.36 7.38
C LEU A 3 -2.30 6.91 6.64
N TYR A 4 -2.29 5.62 6.32
CA TYR A 4 -1.17 4.93 5.69
C TYR A 4 -1.54 4.40 4.32
N ARG A 5 -0.52 4.16 3.51
CA ARG A 5 -0.60 3.49 2.23
C ARG A 5 0.42 2.37 2.18
N ARG A 6 0.08 1.28 1.49
CA ARG A 6 1.03 0.24 1.10
C ARG A 6 1.55 0.53 -0.30
N ASP A 7 2.86 0.55 -0.49
CA ASP A 7 3.49 0.75 -1.80
C ASP A 7 4.55 -0.32 -2.05
N SER A 8 4.81 -0.62 -3.32
CA SER A 8 5.91 -1.53 -3.70
C SER A 8 7.18 -0.73 -3.92
N TRP A 9 8.27 -1.19 -3.34
CA TRP A 9 9.61 -0.72 -3.62
C TRP A 9 10.39 -1.79 -4.38
N ALA A 10 10.92 -1.41 -5.56
CA ALA A 10 11.80 -2.28 -6.32
C ALA A 10 13.26 -1.87 -6.07
N PHE A 11 14.08 -2.82 -5.62
CA PHE A 11 15.53 -2.60 -5.53
C PHE A 11 16.14 -2.80 -6.92
N GLN A 12 16.15 -1.73 -7.73
CA GLN A 12 16.87 -1.74 -9.00
C GLN A 12 18.38 -1.58 -8.76
N GLN A 13 19.15 -2.53 -9.30
CA GLN A 13 20.62 -2.48 -9.37
C GLN A 13 21.09 -1.43 -10.38
N GLY A 14 21.01 -0.14 -10.04
CA GLY A 14 21.61 0.94 -10.83
C GLY A 14 20.97 1.22 -12.22
N GLY A 15 21.19 2.42 -12.75
CA GLY A 15 20.71 2.81 -14.09
C GLY A 15 20.40 4.31 -14.23
N HIS A 16 20.39 4.84 -15.45
CA HIS A 16 20.08 6.27 -15.68
C HIS A 16 18.66 6.66 -15.23
N GLY A 17 17.71 5.72 -15.23
CA GLY A 17 16.32 5.94 -14.83
C GLY A 17 16.09 6.12 -13.32
N ILE A 18 17.07 5.78 -12.47
CA ILE A 18 16.95 5.86 -11.00
C ILE A 18 17.80 6.98 -10.37
N ARG A 19 18.43 7.84 -11.19
CA ARG A 19 19.13 9.05 -10.70
C ARG A 19 18.22 10.00 -9.90
N ARG A 20 16.90 9.87 -10.05
CA ARG A 20 15.88 10.67 -9.35
C ARG A 20 15.05 9.83 -8.35
N GLY A 21 15.53 8.64 -7.98
CA GLY A 21 14.82 7.70 -7.12
C GLY A 21 13.80 6.84 -7.88
N VAL A 22 13.12 5.95 -7.16
CA VAL A 22 12.01 5.14 -7.69
C VAL A 22 10.78 6.05 -7.79
N PRO A 23 10.21 6.28 -8.99
CA PRO A 23 9.03 7.13 -9.14
C PRO A 23 7.83 6.52 -8.41
N PRO A 24 6.93 7.35 -7.81
CA PRO A 24 5.72 6.85 -7.20
C PRO A 24 4.84 6.15 -8.24
N ARG A 25 4.23 5.02 -7.87
CA ARG A 25 3.32 4.25 -8.73
C ARG A 25 1.95 4.10 -8.06
N PRO A 26 1.11 5.14 -8.05
CA PRO A 26 -0.13 5.12 -7.28
C PRO A 26 -1.12 4.03 -7.70
N VAL A 27 -1.17 3.70 -8.99
CA VAL A 27 -2.02 2.60 -9.50
C VAL A 27 -1.56 1.24 -8.96
N VAL A 28 -0.25 1.02 -8.86
CA VAL A 28 0.32 -0.20 -8.27
C VAL A 28 0.00 -0.24 -6.78
N GLY A 29 0.32 0.81 -6.04
CA GLY A 29 0.01 0.90 -4.61
C GLY A 29 -1.49 0.76 -4.31
N ARG A 30 -2.37 1.25 -5.20
CA ARG A 30 -3.82 0.98 -5.13
C ARG A 30 -4.12 -0.50 -5.20
N GLY A 31 -3.65 -1.18 -6.25
CA GLY A 31 -3.95 -2.58 -6.48
C GLY A 31 -3.43 -3.46 -5.34
N ILE A 32 -2.24 -3.15 -4.84
CA ILE A 32 -1.69 -3.81 -3.64
C ILE A 32 -2.63 -3.57 -2.45
N GLY A 33 -2.95 -2.30 -2.20
CA GLY A 33 -3.74 -1.90 -1.06
C GLY A 33 -5.22 -2.28 -1.11
N THR A 34 -5.76 -2.72 -2.25
CA THR A 34 -7.16 -3.21 -2.35
C THR A 34 -7.27 -4.73 -2.49
N SER A 35 -6.15 -5.41 -2.73
CA SER A 35 -6.15 -6.86 -2.97
C SER A 35 -6.07 -7.67 -1.69
N MET A 36 -6.71 -8.83 -1.67
CA MET A 36 -6.58 -9.79 -0.56
C MET A 36 -5.18 -10.40 -0.49
N GLN A 37 -4.46 -10.46 -1.62
CA GLN A 37 -3.05 -10.84 -1.63
C GLN A 37 -2.20 -9.80 -0.91
N GLY A 38 -2.54 -8.52 -1.08
CA GLY A 38 -1.82 -7.38 -0.53
C GLY A 38 -2.19 -6.94 0.87
N CYS A 39 -3.20 -7.51 1.50
CA CYS A 39 -3.41 -7.53 2.95
C CYS A 39 -4.55 -8.49 3.27
N ASP A 40 -4.18 -9.70 3.70
CA ASP A 40 -5.11 -10.78 4.07
C ASP A 40 -5.79 -10.52 5.43
N ASP A 41 -6.58 -11.48 5.90
CA ASP A 41 -7.37 -11.34 7.13
C ASP A 41 -6.52 -11.09 8.38
N ASP A 42 -5.34 -11.70 8.48
CA ASP A 42 -4.43 -11.50 9.61
C ASP A 42 -3.74 -10.13 9.52
N CYS A 43 -3.31 -9.75 8.32
CA CYS A 43 -2.80 -8.40 8.05
C CYS A 43 -3.83 -7.34 8.43
N GLN A 44 -5.11 -7.55 8.13
CA GLN A 44 -6.18 -6.59 8.39
C GLN A 44 -6.47 -6.34 9.88
N ARG A 45 -5.99 -7.22 10.78
CA ARG A 45 -6.08 -6.97 12.23
C ARG A 45 -5.12 -5.88 12.69
N VAL A 46 -4.01 -5.71 11.99
CA VAL A 46 -2.97 -4.70 12.28
C VAL A 46 -3.13 -3.49 11.37
N TRP A 47 -3.37 -3.74 10.08
CA TRP A 47 -3.53 -2.78 9.01
C TRP A 47 -4.98 -2.73 8.56
N ILE A 48 -5.76 -1.89 9.21
CA ILE A 48 -7.22 -1.86 9.05
C ILE A 48 -7.56 -0.99 7.83
N PRO A 49 -8.27 -1.51 6.81
CA PRO A 49 -8.69 -0.70 5.66
C PRO A 49 -9.56 0.48 6.12
N PHE A 50 -9.25 1.69 5.65
CA PHE A 50 -10.05 2.87 5.91
C PHE A 50 -11.32 2.84 5.05
N LYS A 51 -12.39 2.23 5.60
CA LYS A 51 -13.64 1.95 4.88
C LYS A 51 -14.43 3.22 4.58
N ALA A 52 -15.11 3.22 3.43
CA ALA A 52 -16.04 4.27 3.01
C ALA A 52 -17.49 3.82 3.23
N SER A 53 -18.31 4.71 3.79
CA SER A 53 -19.74 4.51 4.09
C SER A 53 -20.62 4.73 2.86
N GLU A 54 -21.84 4.18 2.82
CA GLU A 54 -22.68 4.17 1.59
C GLU A 54 -22.98 5.55 1.03
N GLY A 55 -23.16 6.54 1.90
CA GLY A 55 -23.38 7.94 1.51
C GLY A 55 -22.12 8.76 1.25
N ASP A 56 -20.93 8.19 1.41
CA ASP A 56 -19.68 8.94 1.25
C ASP A 56 -19.48 9.37 -0.20
N GLN A 57 -19.13 10.65 -0.39
CA GLN A 57 -18.85 11.23 -1.69
C GLN A 57 -17.41 11.74 -1.74
N ALA A 58 -16.67 11.24 -2.72
CA ALA A 58 -15.28 11.61 -2.90
C ALA A 58 -15.16 12.99 -3.56
N SER A 59 -14.16 13.78 -3.13
CA SER A 59 -13.86 15.09 -3.73
C SER A 59 -12.36 15.37 -3.79
N GLY A 60 -11.94 16.19 -4.75
CA GLY A 60 -10.54 16.54 -4.95
C GLY A 60 -9.68 15.30 -5.26
N PHE A 61 -8.66 15.05 -4.44
CA PHE A 61 -7.77 13.89 -4.58
C PHE A 61 -8.30 12.62 -3.90
N TRP A 62 -9.42 12.71 -3.18
CA TRP A 62 -10.09 11.56 -2.59
C TRP A 62 -10.87 10.80 -3.66
N GLN A 63 -10.87 9.48 -3.53
CA GLN A 63 -11.61 8.53 -4.36
C GLN A 63 -12.11 7.40 -3.46
N ILE A 64 -13.16 6.70 -3.90
CA ILE A 64 -13.64 5.48 -3.26
C ILE A 64 -13.44 4.34 -4.26
N THR A 65 -12.99 3.18 -3.78
CA THR A 65 -12.80 2.00 -4.60
C THR A 65 -13.34 0.76 -3.91
N SER A 66 -13.65 -0.27 -4.69
CA SER A 66 -14.05 -1.57 -4.16
C SER A 66 -12.82 -2.44 -3.97
N ARG A 67 -12.77 -3.13 -2.84
CA ARG A 67 -11.77 -4.16 -2.54
C ARG A 67 -12.21 -5.52 -3.06
N ASP A 68 -11.26 -6.45 -3.13
CA ASP A 68 -11.51 -7.85 -3.49
C ASP A 68 -12.51 -8.54 -2.55
N ASP A 69 -12.58 -8.10 -1.28
CA ASP A 69 -13.53 -8.59 -0.25
C ASP A 69 -14.95 -7.99 -0.40
N GLY A 70 -15.18 -7.14 -1.40
CA GLY A 70 -16.46 -6.47 -1.64
C GLY A 70 -16.71 -5.22 -0.81
N THR A 71 -15.85 -4.90 0.15
CA THR A 71 -15.97 -3.66 0.93
C THR A 71 -15.46 -2.44 0.16
N ARG A 72 -15.96 -1.25 0.51
CA ARG A 72 -15.52 0.01 -0.10
C ARG A 72 -14.47 0.67 0.78
N GLN A 73 -13.42 1.18 0.16
CA GLN A 73 -12.26 1.77 0.83
C GLN A 73 -11.93 3.13 0.24
N TRP A 74 -11.50 4.04 1.11
CA TRP A 74 -10.99 5.34 0.72
C TRP A 74 -9.62 5.24 0.06
N VAL A 75 -9.43 6.07 -0.94
CA VAL A 75 -8.22 6.20 -1.73
C VAL A 75 -7.84 7.67 -1.77
N TYR A 76 -6.56 8.00 -1.59
CA TYR A 76 -6.06 9.36 -1.71
C TYR A 76 -4.84 9.42 -2.60
N LYS A 77 -4.84 10.37 -3.56
CA LYS A 77 -3.78 10.54 -4.57
C LYS A 77 -3.38 9.23 -5.26
N GLY A 78 -4.34 8.34 -5.45
CA GLY A 78 -4.12 7.06 -6.09
C GLY A 78 -3.99 5.88 -5.14
N TYR A 79 -3.62 6.06 -3.87
CA TYR A 79 -3.32 4.96 -2.95
C TYR A 79 -4.49 4.60 -2.03
N ALA A 80 -4.73 3.30 -1.83
CA ALA A 80 -5.72 2.82 -0.87
C ALA A 80 -5.23 3.03 0.57
N LEU A 81 -6.13 3.49 1.44
CA LEU A 81 -5.79 4.01 2.75
C LEU A 81 -6.08 3.04 3.88
N TYR A 82 -5.20 3.04 4.87
CA TYR A 82 -5.26 2.17 6.04
C TYR A 82 -5.07 2.98 7.33
N THR A 83 -5.63 2.48 8.42
CA THR A 83 -5.25 2.87 9.78
C THR A 83 -4.39 1.78 10.40
N TYR A 84 -3.56 2.15 11.37
CA TYR A 84 -2.66 1.24 12.04
C TYR A 84 -3.13 0.98 13.48
N ALA A 85 -3.30 -0.29 13.84
CA ALA A 85 -3.79 -0.69 15.17
C ALA A 85 -2.81 -0.31 16.31
N GLY A 86 -1.53 -0.09 16.00
CA GLY A 86 -0.54 0.32 16.99
C GLY A 86 -0.54 1.81 17.32
N ASP A 87 -1.26 2.65 16.56
CA ASP A 87 -1.41 4.07 16.88
C ASP A 87 -2.39 4.23 18.05
N GLN A 88 -1.92 4.79 19.17
CA GLN A 88 -2.71 4.90 20.40
C GLN A 88 -3.21 6.32 20.66
N LYS A 89 -2.53 7.32 20.09
CA LYS A 89 -2.83 8.74 20.30
C LYS A 89 -2.93 9.48 18.98
N PRO A 90 -3.73 10.56 18.91
CA PRO A 90 -3.72 11.46 17.76
C PRO A 90 -2.30 11.99 17.51
N GLY A 91 -1.80 11.81 16.30
CA GLY A 91 -0.46 12.23 15.90
C GLY A 91 0.59 11.12 15.96
N ASP A 92 0.26 9.93 16.47
CA ASP A 92 1.11 8.76 16.33
C ASP A 92 1.29 8.42 14.84
N LEU A 93 2.53 8.07 14.48
CA LEU A 93 2.93 7.66 13.14
C LEU A 93 3.67 6.31 13.18
N LEU A 94 3.33 5.43 14.11
CA LEU A 94 4.11 4.23 14.44
C LEU A 94 4.06 3.15 13.34
N GLY A 95 3.10 3.26 12.42
CA GLY A 95 3.01 2.41 11.24
C GLY A 95 3.97 2.76 10.09
N THR A 96 4.58 3.95 10.07
CA THR A 96 5.42 4.34 8.92
C THR A 96 6.74 3.59 8.92
N ASP A 97 7.36 3.47 7.74
CA ASP A 97 8.68 2.87 7.55
C ASP A 97 8.78 1.40 8.00
N GLN A 98 7.66 0.67 7.94
CA GLN A 98 7.65 -0.78 8.07
C GLN A 98 7.80 -1.43 6.70
N TYR A 99 8.70 -2.39 6.59
CA TYR A 99 9.07 -3.03 5.33
C TYR A 99 8.91 -4.55 5.40
N ASP A 100 8.18 -5.11 4.44
CA ASP A 100 8.12 -6.54 4.21
C ASP A 100 9.03 -6.88 3.03
N PHE A 101 10.17 -7.50 3.32
CA PHE A 101 11.09 -7.98 2.29
C PHE A 101 10.61 -9.31 1.74
N ILE A 102 10.39 -9.35 0.42
CA ILE A 102 9.93 -10.56 -0.24
C ILE A 102 11.11 -11.15 -1.01
N ILE A 103 11.63 -12.28 -0.51
CA ILE A 103 12.73 -13.02 -1.14
C ILE A 103 12.17 -14.33 -1.68
N SER A 104 12.03 -14.42 -3.01
CA SER A 104 11.72 -15.68 -3.71
C SER A 104 12.96 -16.19 -4.41
N LEU A 105 13.37 -17.42 -4.09
CA LEU A 105 14.43 -18.15 -4.82
C LEU A 105 13.85 -19.00 -5.96
N ASP A 106 12.53 -19.04 -6.09
CA ASP A 106 11.83 -19.78 -7.13
C ASP A 106 11.46 -18.83 -8.28
N ALA A 107 12.18 -18.98 -9.40
CA ALA A 107 11.99 -18.18 -10.60
C ALA A 107 10.57 -18.30 -11.22
N LYS A 108 9.80 -19.33 -10.85
CA LYS A 108 8.41 -19.54 -11.30
C LYS A 108 7.38 -18.96 -10.32
N LYS A 109 7.76 -18.71 -9.06
CA LYS A 109 6.96 -17.97 -8.10
C LYS A 109 7.42 -16.52 -8.09
N GLN A 110 6.95 -15.77 -9.09
CA GLN A 110 6.87 -14.32 -8.94
C GLN A 110 5.94 -14.04 -7.77
N THR A 111 6.47 -13.47 -6.71
CA THR A 111 5.63 -12.88 -5.67
C THR A 111 4.84 -11.77 -6.34
N SER A 112 3.54 -12.01 -6.51
CA SER A 112 2.60 -11.30 -7.39
C SER A 112 2.24 -9.89 -6.90
N TYR A 113 3.24 -9.14 -6.47
CA TYR A 113 3.15 -7.70 -6.34
C TYR A 113 3.67 -7.10 -7.64
N PRO A 114 3.04 -6.07 -8.24
CA PRO A 114 3.39 -5.58 -9.56
C PRO A 114 4.72 -4.79 -9.56
N ALA A 115 5.81 -5.44 -9.18
CA ALA A 115 7.16 -5.01 -9.49
C ALA A 115 7.48 -5.58 -10.88
N PRO A 116 7.69 -4.75 -11.91
CA PRO A 116 7.81 -5.22 -13.30
C PRO A 116 9.08 -6.05 -13.62
N HIS A 117 9.85 -6.53 -12.64
CA HIS A 117 11.18 -7.06 -12.89
C HIS A 117 11.52 -8.25 -11.99
N HIS A 118 12.22 -9.22 -12.57
CA HIS A 118 12.94 -10.27 -11.83
C HIS A 118 13.96 -9.58 -10.89
N GLY A 119 13.76 -9.63 -9.57
CA GLY A 119 14.63 -8.97 -8.60
C GLY A 119 14.05 -8.91 -7.18
N MET A 120 14.87 -8.49 -6.22
CA MET A 120 14.44 -8.26 -4.84
C MET A 120 13.49 -7.05 -4.78
N GLY A 121 12.40 -7.18 -4.04
CA GLY A 121 11.44 -6.11 -3.78
C GLY A 121 11.01 -6.09 -2.33
N ALA A 122 10.46 -4.96 -1.91
CA ALA A 122 9.81 -4.83 -0.61
C ALA A 122 8.43 -4.20 -0.77
N LEU A 123 7.54 -4.52 0.15
CA LEU A 123 6.36 -3.69 0.40
C LEU A 123 6.68 -2.76 1.56
N ALA A 124 6.24 -1.51 1.45
CA ALA A 124 6.45 -0.51 2.48
C ALA A 124 5.12 0.08 2.91
N TRP A 125 4.95 0.20 4.22
CA TRP A 125 3.91 1.01 4.83
C TRP A 125 4.41 2.43 5.01
N LEU A 126 3.75 3.36 4.35
CA LEU A 126 4.16 4.75 4.29
C LEU A 126 3.02 5.63 4.77
N TYR A 127 3.35 6.70 5.47
CA TYR A 127 2.40 7.75 5.76
C TYR A 127 1.83 8.36 4.46
N ALA A 128 0.51 8.57 4.43
CA ALA A 128 -0.21 9.00 3.24
C ALA A 128 -0.84 10.39 3.37
N PHE A 129 -1.38 10.74 4.56
CA PHE A 129 -2.17 11.96 4.75
C PHE A 129 -2.31 12.34 6.24
N PRO A 130 -2.27 13.65 6.59
CA PRO A 130 -2.68 14.15 7.91
C PRO A 130 -4.19 14.11 8.13
#